data_AF-A0A350XF54-F1
#
_entry.id   AF-A0A350XF54-F1
#
_cell.length_a   1.000
_cell.length_b   1.000
_cell.length_c   1.000
_cell.angle_alpha   90.00
_cell.angle_beta   90.00
_cell.angle_gamma   90.00
#
_symmetry.space_group_name_H-M   'P 1'
#
loop_
_entity.id
_entity.type
_entity.pdbx_description
1 polymer ?
#
loop_
_entity_poly.entity_id
_entity_poly.type
_entity_poly.pdbx_seq_one_letter_code
_entity_poly.pdbx_strand_id
1 'polypeptide(L)'
;MVKTNNLTKPAPAIVGAKTDNLTKPAPTRWLWWSGLFNLVLVLAIASFIFLSPNLIGYDPAVPDLKQVLQDSGIPLRGGIIWGLTAAAVVFLLRKKQLRRWLWSANLVGFIAFLIFVLTPGYFLVDKVRQMPLRELAAIAVQQQKPGEELIMVGFEKPSLVFYTQRPVTFFSYFEFALIYIQQSAVKNPASPSVLILAQYNKTGEEFLQPGQSKTIAEAGSYKLMRVSKKPFLLLD
;
A
#
# COMPACT_ATOMS: atom_id res chain seq x y z
N MET A 1 -27.42 2.79 101.22
CA MET A 1 -26.22 2.80 100.35
C MET A 1 -26.51 1.90 99.15
N VAL A 2 -25.99 2.27 97.98
CA VAL A 2 -26.26 1.72 96.64
C VAL A 2 -27.47 2.35 95.92
N LYS A 3 -27.14 3.05 94.84
CA LYS A 3 -27.92 4.02 94.08
C LYS A 3 -28.57 3.37 92.86
N THR A 4 -29.69 3.95 92.48
CA THR A 4 -30.73 3.57 91.53
C THR A 4 -30.34 3.39 90.06
N ASN A 5 -31.14 2.54 89.42
CA ASN A 5 -31.34 2.31 87.99
C ASN A 5 -31.57 3.54 87.10
N ASN A 6 -31.15 3.37 85.85
CA ASN A 6 -31.80 3.72 84.57
C ASN A 6 -31.82 5.16 83.98
N LEU A 7 -31.73 5.13 82.64
CA LEU A 7 -32.17 6.08 81.61
C LEU A 7 -31.19 7.19 81.20
N THR A 8 -30.62 7.10 79.98
CA THR A 8 -30.99 7.91 78.80
C THR A 8 -29.99 7.73 77.64
N LYS A 9 -30.52 7.63 76.42
CA LYS A 9 -29.83 7.71 75.11
C LYS A 9 -30.07 9.15 74.56
N PRO A 10 -29.46 9.63 73.46
CA PRO A 10 -28.04 9.84 73.10
C PRO A 10 -27.68 11.32 72.82
N ALA A 11 -26.40 11.54 72.45
CA ALA A 11 -25.79 12.66 71.67
C ALA A 11 -24.97 13.69 72.49
N PRO A 12 -24.01 14.46 71.89
CA PRO A 12 -23.41 14.41 70.55
C PRO A 12 -21.86 14.40 70.57
N ALA A 13 -21.18 13.86 69.55
CA ALA A 13 -19.80 14.24 69.28
C ALA A 13 -19.55 14.29 67.78
N ILE A 14 -19.59 15.54 67.32
CA ILE A 14 -19.26 16.03 66.00
C ILE A 14 -17.78 15.73 65.75
N VAL A 15 -17.47 14.91 64.76
CA VAL A 15 -16.23 15.07 63.99
C VAL A 15 -16.66 15.11 62.53
N GLY A 16 -16.96 16.33 62.07
CA GLY A 16 -17.22 16.64 60.68
C GLY A 16 -15.97 16.39 59.84
N ALA A 17 -15.88 15.19 59.26
CA ALA A 17 -15.02 14.97 58.10
C ALA A 17 -15.76 15.54 56.89
N LYS A 18 -15.35 16.76 56.51
CA LYS A 18 -15.73 17.46 55.28
C LYS A 18 -15.45 16.57 54.05
N THR A 19 -16.45 15.82 53.59
CA THR A 19 -16.39 14.96 52.39
C THR A 19 -16.82 15.69 51.12
N ASP A 20 -16.43 16.96 50.95
CA ASP A 20 -16.96 17.79 49.83
C ASP A 20 -15.96 17.99 48.68
N ASN A 21 -14.82 17.28 48.68
CA ASN A 21 -13.76 17.52 47.70
C ASN A 21 -13.50 16.39 46.69
N LEU A 22 -14.28 15.29 46.69
CA LEU A 22 -14.02 14.15 45.79
C LEU A 22 -14.70 14.24 44.41
N THR A 23 -15.44 15.31 44.11
CA THR A 23 -16.13 15.46 42.79
C THR A 23 -15.97 16.86 42.19
N LYS A 24 -14.75 17.41 42.16
CA LYS A 24 -14.48 18.54 41.26
C LYS A 24 -14.28 17.98 39.85
N PRO A 25 -15.17 18.25 38.88
CA PRO A 25 -14.96 17.79 37.51
C PRO A 25 -13.64 18.39 37.00
N ALA A 26 -12.76 17.52 36.49
CA ALA A 26 -11.48 17.92 35.93
C ALA A 26 -11.63 19.11 34.96
N PRO A 27 -10.67 20.04 34.90
CA PRO A 27 -10.79 21.24 34.09
C PRO A 27 -10.97 20.90 32.60
N THR A 28 -12.22 21.01 32.13
CA THR A 28 -12.65 20.75 30.74
C THR A 28 -11.95 21.56 29.65
N ARG A 29 -11.02 22.46 30.02
CA ARG A 29 -10.21 23.27 29.10
C ARG A 29 -9.16 22.43 28.37
N TRP A 30 -8.54 21.45 29.04
CA TRP A 30 -7.55 20.56 28.41
C TRP A 30 -8.19 19.68 27.31
N LEU A 31 -9.36 19.11 27.59
CA LEU A 31 -10.14 18.34 26.61
C LEU A 31 -10.56 19.18 25.40
N TRP A 32 -10.71 20.49 25.58
CA TRP A 32 -11.06 21.38 24.48
C TRP A 32 -9.86 21.67 23.58
N TRP A 33 -8.69 21.99 24.15
CA TRP A 33 -7.46 22.21 23.38
C TRP A 33 -7.00 20.96 22.64
N SER A 34 -7.00 19.80 23.32
CA SER A 34 -6.68 18.52 22.68
C SER A 34 -7.67 18.17 21.55
N GLY A 35 -8.96 18.44 21.74
CA GLY A 35 -9.95 18.26 20.70
C GLY A 35 -9.80 19.23 19.52
N LEU A 36 -9.41 20.48 19.76
CA LEU A 36 -9.12 21.44 18.69
C LEU A 36 -7.90 20.99 17.86
N PHE A 37 -6.84 20.56 18.54
CA PHE A 37 -5.66 20.00 17.85
C PHE A 37 -6.01 18.74 17.06
N ASN A 38 -6.80 17.83 17.65
CA ASN A 38 -7.30 16.64 16.96
C ASN A 38 -8.11 17.00 15.72
N LEU A 39 -8.99 18.01 15.79
CA LEU A 39 -9.76 18.48 14.65
C LEU A 39 -8.85 18.94 13.50
N VAL A 40 -7.83 19.75 13.80
CA VAL A 40 -6.85 20.22 12.80
C VAL A 40 -6.15 19.02 12.16
N LEU A 41 -5.70 18.06 12.96
CA LEU A 41 -5.04 16.86 12.47
C LEU A 41 -5.95 16.01 11.57
N VAL A 42 -7.21 15.80 11.96
CA VAL A 42 -8.18 15.05 11.16
C VAL A 42 -8.46 15.74 9.83
N LEU A 43 -8.59 17.07 9.83
CA LEU A 43 -8.78 17.85 8.59
C LEU A 43 -7.53 17.80 7.69
N ALA A 44 -6.34 17.83 8.27
CA ALA A 44 -5.09 17.69 7.52
C ALA A 44 -5.00 16.31 6.85
N ILE A 45 -5.33 15.24 7.58
CA ILE A 45 -5.37 13.88 7.03
C ILE A 45 -6.42 13.76 5.92
N ALA A 46 -7.63 14.28 6.13
CA ALA A 46 -8.70 14.29 5.11
C ALA A 46 -8.23 14.96 3.82
N SER A 47 -7.59 16.13 3.96
CA SER A 47 -7.06 16.90 2.84
C SER A 47 -5.94 16.16 2.12
N PHE A 48 -5.00 15.57 2.86
CA PHE A 48 -3.89 14.81 2.28
C PHE A 48 -4.37 13.59 1.51
N ILE A 49 -5.34 12.84 2.04
CA ILE A 49 -5.90 11.68 1.35
C ILE A 49 -6.66 12.12 0.10
N PHE A 50 -7.48 13.16 0.19
CA PHE A 50 -8.24 13.65 -0.95
C PHE A 50 -7.33 14.16 -2.08
N LEU A 51 -6.24 14.85 -1.74
CA LEU A 51 -5.26 15.37 -2.69
C LEU A 51 -4.20 14.34 -3.10
N SER A 52 -4.19 13.15 -2.49
CA SER A 52 -3.13 12.14 -2.71
C SER A 52 -2.86 11.81 -4.17
N PRO A 53 -3.83 11.74 -5.10
CA PRO A 53 -3.51 11.46 -6.51
C PRO A 53 -2.69 12.56 -7.20
N ASN A 54 -2.74 13.79 -6.70
CA ASN A 54 -1.95 14.90 -7.22
C ASN A 54 -0.61 15.07 -6.49
N LEU A 55 -0.46 14.43 -5.32
CA LEU A 55 0.77 14.46 -4.53
C LEU A 55 1.73 13.32 -4.91
N ILE A 56 1.20 12.23 -5.46
CA ILE A 56 2.00 11.09 -5.92
C ILE A 56 2.67 11.44 -7.24
N GLY A 57 4.01 11.34 -7.25
CA GLY A 57 4.84 11.56 -8.44
C GLY A 57 4.79 10.41 -9.43
N TYR A 58 5.46 10.61 -10.57
CA TYR A 58 5.60 9.58 -11.60
C TYR A 58 6.42 8.39 -11.09
N ASP A 59 5.89 7.18 -11.29
CA ASP A 59 6.58 5.92 -11.00
C ASP A 59 6.74 5.13 -12.31
N PRO A 60 7.97 4.89 -12.80
CA PRO A 60 8.20 4.08 -14.00
C PRO A 60 7.67 2.64 -13.91
N ALA A 61 7.50 2.09 -12.70
CA ALA A 61 6.92 0.77 -12.52
C ALA A 61 5.39 0.78 -12.65
N VAL A 62 4.76 1.94 -12.44
CA VAL A 62 3.31 2.14 -12.55
C VAL A 62 3.03 3.51 -13.20
N PRO A 63 3.14 3.61 -14.53
CA PRO A 63 2.98 4.89 -15.24
C PRO A 63 1.62 5.55 -14.97
N ASP A 64 0.57 4.74 -14.89
CA ASP A 64 -0.82 5.21 -14.73
C ASP A 64 -1.28 5.24 -13.26
N LEU A 65 -0.34 5.26 -12.29
CA LEU A 65 -0.66 5.15 -10.86
C LEU A 65 -1.67 6.19 -10.40
N LYS A 66 -1.54 7.42 -10.89
CA LYS A 66 -2.47 8.52 -10.59
C LYS A 66 -3.89 8.17 -11.04
N GLN A 67 -4.05 7.71 -12.28
CA GLN A 67 -5.35 7.38 -12.85
C GLN A 67 -5.96 6.18 -12.11
N VAL A 68 -5.18 5.12 -11.91
CA VAL A 68 -5.63 3.92 -11.17
C VAL A 68 -6.06 4.27 -9.74
N LEU A 69 -5.34 5.17 -9.06
CA LEU A 69 -5.72 5.62 -7.72
C LEU A 69 -6.99 6.49 -7.74
N GLN A 70 -7.17 7.36 -8.74
CA GLN A 70 -8.40 8.14 -8.89
C GLN A 70 -9.62 7.24 -9.15
N ASP A 71 -9.49 6.32 -10.10
CA ASP A 71 -10.57 5.41 -10.52
C ASP A 71 -10.97 4.44 -9.40
N SER A 72 -10.04 4.12 -8.49
CA SER A 72 -10.34 3.29 -7.32
C SER A 72 -11.34 3.91 -6.34
N GLY A 73 -11.50 5.25 -6.37
CA GLY A 73 -12.32 6.00 -5.43
C GLY A 73 -11.81 6.00 -3.98
N ILE A 74 -10.64 5.41 -3.71
CA ILE A 74 -10.03 5.35 -2.37
C ILE A 74 -9.76 6.75 -1.80
N PRO A 75 -9.18 7.71 -2.55
CA PRO A 75 -9.01 9.09 -2.08
C PRO A 75 -10.32 9.74 -1.66
N LEU A 76 -11.39 9.56 -2.45
CA LEU A 76 -12.70 10.11 -2.18
C LEU A 76 -13.31 9.50 -0.91
N ARG A 77 -13.29 8.17 -0.78
CA ARG A 77 -13.80 7.46 0.41
C ARG A 77 -13.07 7.89 1.66
N GLY A 78 -11.74 7.99 1.61
CA GLY A 78 -10.94 8.42 2.76
C GLY A 78 -11.17 9.88 3.14
N GLY A 79 -11.31 10.77 2.15
CA GLY A 79 -11.72 12.15 2.38
C GLY A 79 -13.09 12.25 3.06
N ILE A 80 -14.07 11.47 2.62
CA ILE A 80 -15.41 11.43 3.22
C ILE A 80 -15.36 10.90 4.66
N ILE A 81 -14.66 9.80 4.91
CA ILE A 81 -14.57 9.19 6.25
C ILE A 81 -13.96 10.16 7.26
N TRP A 82 -12.83 10.77 6.92
CA TRP A 82 -12.19 11.75 7.81
C TRP A 82 -12.95 13.07 7.87
N GLY A 83 -13.63 13.48 6.79
CA GLY A 83 -14.53 14.64 6.80
C GLY A 83 -15.73 14.46 7.74
N LEU A 84 -16.37 13.28 7.72
CA LEU A 84 -17.45 12.93 8.65
C LEU A 84 -16.93 12.84 10.10
N THR A 85 -15.72 12.31 10.28
CA THR A 85 -15.05 12.27 11.59
C THR A 85 -14.80 13.68 12.11
N ALA A 86 -14.31 14.60 11.27
CA ALA A 86 -14.13 16.00 11.62
C ALA A 86 -15.45 16.67 12.02
N ALA A 87 -16.52 16.43 11.25
CA ALA A 87 -17.85 16.95 11.56
C ALA A 87 -18.37 16.44 12.92
N ALA A 88 -18.16 15.15 13.22
CA ALA A 88 -18.49 14.56 14.52
C ALA A 88 -17.66 15.19 15.66
N VAL A 89 -16.36 15.39 15.46
CA VAL A 89 -15.48 16.07 16.44
C VAL A 89 -15.95 17.50 16.72
N VAL A 90 -16.28 18.29 15.69
CA VAL A 90 -16.84 19.65 15.84
C VAL A 90 -18.13 19.62 16.66
N PHE A 91 -19.05 18.70 16.33
CA PHE A 91 -20.31 18.56 17.05
C PHE A 91 -20.10 18.22 18.54
N LEU A 92 -19.21 17.26 18.83
CA LEU A 92 -18.88 16.84 20.19
C LEU A 92 -18.15 17.93 20.99
N LEU A 93 -17.31 18.75 20.35
CA LEU A 93 -16.61 19.85 21.01
C LEU A 93 -17.57 20.97 21.47
N ARG A 94 -18.59 21.26 20.67
CA ARG A 94 -19.63 22.26 21.00
C ARG A 94 -20.43 21.87 22.24
N LYS A 95 -20.70 20.58 22.44
CA LYS A 95 -21.48 20.07 23.59
C LYS A 95 -20.57 19.59 24.71
N LYS A 96 -20.39 20.42 25.76
CA LYS A 96 -19.48 20.14 26.91
C LYS A 96 -19.67 18.73 27.52
N GLN A 97 -20.91 18.26 27.65
CA GLN A 97 -21.26 16.95 28.21
C GLN A 97 -20.85 15.77 27.31
N LEU A 98 -20.72 15.99 26.00
CA LEU A 98 -20.40 14.94 25.02
C LEU A 98 -18.91 14.85 24.71
N ARG A 99 -18.07 15.76 25.20
CA ARG A 99 -16.62 15.79 24.91
C ARG A 99 -15.89 14.48 25.26
N ARG A 100 -16.39 13.70 26.21
CA ARG A 100 -15.83 12.37 26.54
C ARG A 100 -15.88 11.39 25.36
N TRP A 101 -16.81 11.58 24.42
CA TRP A 101 -16.99 10.73 23.24
C TRP A 101 -16.06 11.08 22.07
N LEU A 102 -15.19 12.09 22.21
CA LEU A 102 -14.23 12.45 21.17
C LEU A 102 -13.32 11.28 20.79
N TRP A 103 -12.94 10.46 21.78
CA TRP A 103 -12.19 9.23 21.56
C TRP A 103 -12.97 8.21 20.73
N SER A 104 -14.25 8.00 21.04
CA SER A 104 -15.11 7.08 20.30
C SER A 104 -15.31 7.53 18.85
N ALA A 105 -15.50 8.83 18.61
CA ALA A 105 -15.63 9.36 17.25
C ALA A 105 -14.35 9.12 16.42
N ASN A 106 -13.17 9.38 17.00
CA ASN A 106 -11.89 9.12 16.35
C ASN A 106 -11.66 7.62 16.11
N LEU A 107 -11.98 6.77 17.08
CA LEU A 107 -11.83 5.32 16.95
C LEU A 107 -12.71 4.76 15.83
N VAL A 108 -13.98 5.18 15.77
CA VAL A 108 -14.90 4.77 14.70
C VAL A 108 -14.41 5.27 13.34
N GLY A 109 -13.98 6.53 13.25
CA GLY A 109 -13.39 7.08 12.03
C GLY A 109 -12.15 6.32 11.57
N PHE A 110 -11.27 5.97 12.51
CA PHE A 110 -10.05 5.21 12.25
C PHE A 110 -10.35 3.78 11.78
N ILE A 111 -11.28 3.08 12.43
CA ILE A 111 -11.70 1.73 12.01
C ILE A 111 -12.32 1.78 10.61
N ALA A 112 -13.19 2.76 10.34
CA ALA A 112 -13.75 2.95 9.02
C ALA A 112 -12.66 3.22 7.97
N PHE A 113 -11.66 4.05 8.30
CA PHE A 113 -10.51 4.31 7.43
C PHE A 113 -9.71 3.03 7.13
N LEU A 114 -9.43 2.19 8.14
CA LEU A 114 -8.74 0.92 7.93
C LEU A 114 -9.49 0.03 6.94
N ILE A 115 -10.78 -0.19 7.18
CA ILE A 115 -11.60 -1.11 6.40
C ILE A 115 -11.83 -0.60 4.97
N PHE A 116 -12.19 0.67 4.81
CA PHE A 116 -12.67 1.20 3.52
C PHE A 116 -11.61 1.93 2.70
N VAL A 117 -10.42 2.20 3.26
CA VAL A 117 -9.36 2.97 2.60
C VAL A 117 -8.06 2.21 2.62
N LEU A 118 -7.55 1.83 3.80
CA LEU A 118 -6.22 1.23 3.91
C LEU A 118 -6.19 -0.19 3.32
N THR A 119 -7.14 -1.05 3.67
CA THR A 119 -7.24 -2.41 3.14
C THR A 119 -7.41 -2.44 1.61
N PRO A 120 -8.41 -1.76 1.00
CA PRO A 120 -8.52 -1.72 -0.46
C PRO A 120 -7.32 -1.02 -1.11
N GLY A 121 -6.70 -0.03 -0.45
CA GLY A 121 -5.48 0.63 -0.93
C GLY A 121 -4.29 -0.32 -1.03
N TYR A 122 -4.12 -1.17 -0.02
CA TYR A 122 -3.10 -2.21 -0.04
C TYR A 122 -3.30 -3.18 -1.21
N PHE A 123 -4.53 -3.69 -1.41
CA PHE A 123 -4.83 -4.56 -2.53
C PHE A 123 -4.68 -3.89 -3.89
N LEU A 124 -4.98 -2.59 -4.00
CA LEU A 124 -4.78 -1.83 -5.23
C LEU A 124 -3.29 -1.76 -5.59
N VAL A 125 -2.44 -1.38 -4.63
CA VAL A 125 -0.99 -1.31 -4.85
C VAL A 125 -0.42 -2.67 -5.21
N ASP A 126 -0.86 -3.73 -4.52
CA ASP A 126 -0.45 -5.10 -4.82
C ASP A 126 -0.84 -5.53 -6.23
N LYS A 127 -2.11 -5.28 -6.61
CA LYS A 127 -2.63 -5.57 -7.95
C LYS A 127 -1.82 -4.88 -9.02
N VAL A 128 -1.42 -3.63 -8.82
CA VAL A 128 -0.76 -2.87 -9.88
C VAL A 128 0.74 -3.16 -9.95
N ARG A 129 1.39 -3.48 -8.83
CA ARG A 129 2.85 -3.71 -8.76
C ARG A 129 3.28 -5.17 -8.85
N GLN A 130 2.47 -6.12 -8.39
CA GLN A 130 2.87 -7.54 -8.28
C GLN A 130 2.15 -8.46 -9.26
N MET A 131 0.84 -8.26 -9.46
CA MET A 131 0.01 -9.13 -10.33
C MET A 131 0.56 -9.25 -11.76
N PRO A 132 1.00 -8.17 -12.45
CA PRO A 132 1.44 -8.28 -13.84
C PRO A 132 2.66 -9.18 -13.99
N LEU A 133 3.60 -9.11 -13.04
CA LEU A 133 4.78 -9.96 -13.04
C LEU A 133 4.41 -11.44 -12.84
N ARG A 134 3.45 -11.72 -11.96
CA ARG A 134 2.99 -13.09 -11.69
C ARG A 134 2.27 -13.69 -12.89
N GLU A 135 1.45 -12.91 -13.60
CA GLU A 135 0.77 -13.35 -14.82
C GLU A 135 1.77 -13.65 -15.93
N LEU A 136 2.73 -12.75 -16.17
CA LEU A 136 3.77 -12.97 -17.18
C LEU A 136 4.69 -14.12 -16.82
N ALA A 137 4.99 -14.34 -15.53
CA ALA A 137 5.75 -15.51 -15.09
C ALA A 137 5.02 -16.81 -15.44
N ALA A 138 3.70 -16.87 -15.18
CA ALA A 138 2.89 -18.04 -15.53
C ALA A 138 2.84 -18.27 -17.04
N ILE A 139 2.67 -17.21 -17.84
CA ILE A 139 2.69 -17.29 -19.31
C ILE A 139 4.07 -17.73 -19.81
N ALA A 140 5.16 -17.20 -19.22
CA ALA A 140 6.51 -17.59 -19.58
C ALA A 140 6.73 -19.09 -19.38
N VAL A 141 6.32 -19.66 -18.25
CA VAL A 141 6.43 -21.11 -17.99
C VAL A 141 5.64 -21.94 -19.00
N GLN A 142 4.44 -21.50 -19.37
CA GLN A 142 3.58 -22.20 -20.34
C GLN A 142 4.13 -22.12 -21.77
N GLN A 143 4.75 -21.01 -22.13
CA GLN A 143 5.22 -20.74 -23.50
C GLN A 143 6.67 -21.18 -23.73
N GLN A 144 7.45 -21.40 -22.67
CA GLN A 144 8.88 -21.75 -22.76
C GLN A 144 9.08 -23.09 -23.45
N LYS A 145 9.93 -23.09 -24.49
CA LYS A 145 10.33 -24.29 -25.21
C LYS A 145 11.40 -25.07 -24.44
N PRO A 146 11.57 -26.38 -24.71
CA PRO A 146 12.66 -27.16 -24.12
C PRO A 146 14.03 -26.51 -24.38
N GLY A 147 14.83 -26.33 -23.31
CA GLY A 147 16.15 -25.69 -23.39
C GLY A 147 16.15 -24.18 -23.65
N GLU A 148 14.99 -23.54 -23.83
CA GLU A 148 14.87 -22.09 -23.98
C GLU A 148 15.14 -21.42 -22.63
N GLU A 149 15.97 -20.38 -22.62
CA GLU A 149 16.28 -19.62 -21.41
C GLU A 149 15.23 -18.52 -21.18
N LEU A 150 15.03 -18.15 -19.91
CA LEU A 150 14.26 -16.97 -19.53
C LEU A 150 15.21 -15.90 -18.98
N ILE A 151 15.25 -14.76 -19.68
CA ILE A 151 16.02 -13.59 -19.31
C ILE A 151 15.08 -12.48 -18.84
N MET A 152 15.45 -11.78 -17.78
CA MET A 152 14.77 -10.56 -17.35
C MET A 152 15.65 -9.34 -17.63
N VAL A 153 15.07 -8.33 -18.27
CA VAL A 153 15.73 -7.06 -18.56
C VAL A 153 15.04 -5.92 -17.82
N GLY A 154 15.82 -5.14 -17.07
CA GLY A 154 15.37 -3.96 -16.35
C GLY A 154 15.60 -4.08 -14.85
N PHE A 155 14.68 -3.54 -14.04
CA PHE A 155 14.80 -3.63 -12.59
C PHE A 155 14.64 -5.09 -12.13
N GLU A 156 15.67 -5.64 -11.50
CA GLU A 156 15.70 -7.04 -11.09
C GLU A 156 14.54 -7.37 -10.13
N LYS A 157 13.80 -8.43 -10.45
CA LYS A 157 12.75 -8.98 -9.60
C LYS A 157 13.09 -10.43 -9.24
N PRO A 158 13.82 -10.67 -8.13
CA PRO A 158 14.17 -12.03 -7.71
C PRO A 158 12.93 -12.92 -7.50
N SER A 159 11.78 -12.33 -7.18
CA SER A 159 10.49 -13.03 -7.09
C SER A 159 10.07 -13.73 -8.39
N LEU A 160 10.61 -13.32 -9.55
CA LEU A 160 10.36 -13.99 -10.82
C LEU A 160 10.85 -15.44 -10.79
N VAL A 161 12.00 -15.72 -10.16
CA VAL A 161 12.52 -17.09 -9.98
C VAL A 161 11.54 -17.95 -9.18
N PHE A 162 10.92 -17.36 -8.14
CA PHE A 162 9.91 -18.04 -7.35
C PHE A 162 8.64 -18.33 -8.16
N TYR A 163 8.15 -17.39 -8.97
CA TYR A 163 6.93 -17.61 -9.74
C TYR A 163 7.12 -18.52 -10.95
N THR A 164 8.30 -18.55 -11.55
CA THR A 164 8.60 -19.44 -12.68
C THR A 164 9.07 -20.82 -12.24
N GLN A 165 9.56 -20.96 -10.99
CA GLN A 165 10.20 -22.18 -10.49
C GLN A 165 11.37 -22.64 -11.39
N ARG A 166 12.02 -21.67 -12.06
CA ARG A 166 13.08 -21.89 -13.06
C ARG A 166 14.17 -20.84 -12.87
N PRO A 167 15.42 -21.14 -13.26
CA PRO A 167 16.48 -20.13 -13.26
C PRO A 167 16.11 -18.99 -14.22
N VAL A 168 16.40 -17.76 -13.79
CA VAL A 168 16.22 -16.54 -14.57
C VAL A 168 17.52 -15.77 -14.57
N THR A 169 17.97 -15.36 -15.75
CA THR A 169 19.16 -14.53 -15.90
C THR A 169 18.75 -13.07 -15.93
N PHE A 170 19.37 -12.23 -15.11
CA PHE A 170 18.97 -10.84 -14.93
C PHE A 170 19.98 -9.90 -15.58
N PHE A 171 19.47 -8.88 -16.28
CA PHE A 171 20.28 -7.78 -16.81
C PHE A 171 19.60 -6.44 -16.56
N SER A 172 20.36 -5.45 -16.11
CA SER A 172 19.85 -4.09 -15.89
C SER A 172 19.51 -3.34 -17.20
N TYR A 173 20.18 -3.72 -18.29
CA TYR A 173 20.15 -3.06 -19.60
C TYR A 173 20.05 -4.10 -20.72
N PHE A 174 19.38 -3.75 -21.82
CA PHE A 174 19.09 -4.69 -22.90
C PHE A 174 20.34 -5.07 -23.69
N GLU A 175 21.28 -4.13 -23.83
CA GLU A 175 22.54 -4.29 -24.56
C GLU A 175 23.39 -5.42 -23.95
N PHE A 176 23.43 -5.52 -22.62
CA PHE A 176 24.13 -6.63 -21.96
C PHE A 176 23.43 -7.97 -22.17
N ALA A 177 22.10 -7.99 -22.15
CA ALA A 177 21.33 -9.18 -22.49
C ALA A 177 21.56 -9.60 -23.95
N LEU A 178 21.68 -8.65 -24.88
CA LEU A 178 21.94 -8.90 -26.29
C LEU A 178 23.32 -9.54 -26.49
N ILE A 179 24.37 -8.98 -25.88
CA ILE A 179 25.75 -9.54 -25.92
C ILE A 179 25.74 -10.97 -25.37
N TYR A 180 25.03 -11.20 -24.27
CA TYR A 180 24.89 -12.54 -23.70
C TYR A 180 24.17 -13.50 -24.65
N ILE A 181 23.06 -13.07 -25.27
CA ILE A 181 22.29 -13.88 -26.23
C ILE A 181 23.16 -14.25 -27.43
N GLN A 182 23.93 -13.31 -27.98
CA GLN A 182 24.86 -13.56 -29.09
C GLN A 182 25.90 -14.61 -28.73
N GLN A 183 26.58 -14.45 -27.59
CA GLN A 183 27.56 -15.44 -27.10
C GLN A 183 26.93 -16.81 -26.84
N SER A 184 25.70 -16.83 -26.31
CA SER A 184 24.95 -18.06 -26.04
C SER A 184 24.51 -18.77 -27.32
N ALA A 185 24.29 -18.03 -28.42
CA ALA A 185 23.89 -18.60 -29.70
C ALA A 185 25.03 -19.48 -30.26
N VAL A 186 26.27 -19.00 -30.18
CA VAL A 186 27.47 -19.74 -30.61
C VAL A 186 27.77 -20.92 -29.69
N LYS A 187 27.69 -20.73 -28.36
CA LYS A 187 28.01 -21.78 -27.38
C LYS A 187 26.95 -22.88 -27.27
N ASN A 188 25.67 -22.52 -27.39
CA ASN A 188 24.54 -23.43 -27.23
C ASN A 188 23.54 -23.27 -28.39
N PRO A 189 23.88 -23.76 -29.60
CA PRO A 189 23.04 -23.61 -30.79
C PRO A 189 21.75 -24.44 -30.75
N ALA A 190 21.63 -25.38 -29.80
CA ALA A 190 20.47 -26.26 -29.65
C ALA A 190 19.16 -25.51 -29.31
N SER A 191 19.25 -24.33 -28.70
CA SER A 191 18.08 -23.51 -28.33
C SER A 191 17.90 -22.34 -29.30
N PRO A 192 16.97 -22.42 -30.27
CA PRO A 192 16.87 -21.44 -31.36
C PRO A 192 16.31 -20.08 -30.94
N SER A 193 15.82 -19.95 -29.70
CA SER A 193 15.24 -18.73 -29.16
C SER A 193 15.45 -18.58 -27.66
N VAL A 194 15.18 -17.39 -27.15
CA VAL A 194 15.18 -17.01 -25.73
C VAL A 194 13.90 -16.25 -25.42
N LEU A 195 13.35 -16.47 -24.22
CA LEU A 195 12.31 -15.63 -23.66
C LEU A 195 12.92 -14.46 -22.91
N ILE A 196 12.43 -13.25 -23.19
CA ILE A 196 12.84 -12.04 -22.51
C ILE A 196 11.61 -11.41 -21.87
N LEU A 197 11.66 -11.20 -20.56
CA LEU A 197 10.73 -10.38 -19.81
C LEU A 197 11.40 -9.02 -19.57
N ALA A 198 10.97 -8.00 -20.31
CA ALA A 198 11.53 -6.67 -20.22
C ALA A 198 10.53 -5.68 -19.59
N GLN A 199 11.04 -4.69 -18.85
CA GLN A 199 10.24 -3.53 -18.48
C GLN A 199 9.96 -2.68 -19.74
N TYR A 200 8.78 -2.06 -19.84
CA TYR A 200 8.27 -1.41 -21.05
C TYR A 200 9.23 -0.38 -21.66
N ASN A 201 9.98 0.36 -20.84
CA ASN A 201 10.96 1.34 -21.26
C ASN A 201 12.37 0.77 -21.51
N LYS A 202 12.54 -0.55 -21.44
CA LYS A 202 13.81 -1.28 -21.56
C LYS A 202 13.67 -2.52 -22.43
N THR A 203 12.73 -2.51 -23.37
CA THR A 203 12.50 -3.63 -24.29
C THR A 203 13.63 -3.77 -25.31
N GLY A 204 14.32 -2.68 -25.66
CA GLY A 204 15.48 -2.73 -26.55
C GLY A 204 15.17 -3.32 -27.93
N GLU A 205 13.91 -3.26 -28.36
CA GLU A 205 13.48 -3.76 -29.66
C GLU A 205 14.16 -3.02 -30.81
N GLU A 206 14.62 -1.78 -30.57
CA GLU A 206 15.46 -0.99 -31.47
C GLU A 206 16.81 -1.64 -31.80
N PHE A 207 17.32 -2.53 -30.95
CA PHE A 207 18.57 -3.27 -31.18
C PHE A 207 18.34 -4.60 -31.93
N LEU A 208 17.08 -4.97 -32.20
CA LEU A 208 16.72 -6.22 -32.86
C LEU A 208 16.36 -5.98 -34.33
N GLN A 209 16.65 -6.96 -35.19
CA GLN A 209 16.23 -6.90 -36.59
C GLN A 209 14.69 -7.02 -36.71
N PRO A 210 14.07 -6.44 -37.75
CA PRO A 210 12.64 -6.61 -38.00
C PRO A 210 12.24 -8.09 -38.05
N GLY A 211 11.25 -8.47 -37.22
CA GLY A 211 10.78 -9.86 -37.12
C GLY A 211 11.64 -10.79 -36.26
N GLN A 212 12.71 -10.28 -35.64
CA GLN A 212 13.56 -11.06 -34.74
C GLN A 212 12.93 -11.26 -33.35
N SER A 213 12.10 -10.33 -32.90
CA SER A 213 11.27 -10.46 -31.70
C SER A 213 9.82 -10.76 -32.06
N LYS A 214 9.17 -11.57 -31.21
CA LYS A 214 7.73 -11.77 -31.20
C LYS A 214 7.20 -11.54 -29.79
N THR A 215 6.34 -10.55 -29.62
CA THR A 215 5.60 -10.36 -28.36
C THR A 215 4.71 -11.58 -28.09
N ILE A 216 4.80 -12.10 -26.88
CA ILE A 216 3.95 -13.20 -26.39
C ILE A 216 2.80 -12.62 -25.58
N ALA A 217 3.12 -11.74 -24.63
CA ALA A 217 2.15 -11.15 -23.72
C ALA A 217 2.68 -9.82 -23.15
N GLU A 218 1.76 -8.96 -22.74
CA GLU A 218 2.04 -7.69 -22.05
C GLU A 218 1.13 -7.61 -20.83
N ALA A 219 1.70 -7.17 -19.71
CA ALA A 219 0.94 -6.93 -18.49
C ALA A 219 1.60 -5.81 -17.68
N GLY A 220 0.83 -4.79 -17.32
CA GLY A 220 1.33 -3.63 -16.57
C GLY A 220 2.50 -2.96 -17.30
N SER A 221 3.61 -2.74 -16.60
CA SER A 221 4.84 -2.15 -17.15
C SER A 221 5.82 -3.18 -17.70
N TYR A 222 5.38 -4.41 -18.00
CA TYR A 222 6.24 -5.50 -18.45
C TYR A 222 5.75 -6.11 -19.76
N LYS A 223 6.72 -6.53 -20.58
CA LYS A 223 6.52 -7.20 -21.87
C LYS A 223 7.28 -8.51 -21.90
N LEU A 224 6.60 -9.59 -22.24
CA LEU A 224 7.19 -10.89 -22.50
C LEU A 224 7.30 -11.09 -24.00
N MET A 225 8.52 -11.31 -24.48
CA MET A 225 8.81 -11.50 -25.89
C MET A 225 9.74 -12.69 -26.10
N ARG A 226 9.66 -13.28 -27.28
CA ARG A 226 10.59 -14.30 -27.74
C ARG A 226 11.52 -13.68 -28.76
N VAL A 227 12.83 -13.87 -28.58
CA VAL A 227 13.86 -13.41 -29.51
C VAL A 227 14.50 -14.63 -30.17
N SER A 228 14.57 -14.60 -31.51
CA SER A 228 15.23 -15.63 -32.30
C SER A 228 16.75 -15.46 -32.26
N LYS A 229 17.48 -16.56 -32.01
CA LYS A 229 18.95 -16.57 -32.07
C LYS A 229 19.49 -16.73 -33.50
N LYS A 230 18.66 -17.19 -34.45
CA LYS A 230 19.09 -17.51 -35.82
C LYS A 230 19.83 -16.37 -36.54
N PRO A 231 19.38 -15.11 -36.47
CA PRO A 231 20.09 -14.01 -37.14
C PRO A 231 21.50 -13.77 -36.60
N PHE A 232 21.77 -14.13 -35.34
CA PHE A 232 23.11 -13.98 -34.75
C PHE A 232 24.08 -15.08 -35.19
N LEU A 233 23.59 -16.20 -35.71
CA LEU A 233 24.42 -17.31 -36.22
C LEU A 233 24.90 -17.08 -37.67
N LEU A 234 24.35 -16.07 -38.35
CA LEU A 234 24.65 -15.75 -39.76
C LEU A 234 25.64 -14.58 -39.91
N LEU A 235 26.16 -14.05 -38.81
CA LEU A 235 27.09 -12.92 -38.77
C LEU A 235 28.56 -13.34 -38.58
N ASP A 236 28.84 -14.64 -38.67
CA ASP A 236 30.20 -15.20 -38.72
C ASP A 236 30.65 -15.43 -40.17
#